data_AF-A0A0S3F2T0-F1
#
_entry.id   AF-A0A0S3F2T0-F1
#
_cell.length_a   1.000
_cell.length_b   1.000
_cell.length_c   1.000
_cell.angle_alpha   90.00
_cell.angle_beta   90.00
_cell.angle_gamma   90.00
#
_symmetry.space_group_name_H-M   'P 1'
#
loop_
_entity.id
_entity.type
_entity.pdbx_description
1 polymer ?
#
loop_
_entity_poly.entity_id
_entity_poly.type
_entity_poly.pdbx_seq_one_letter_code
_entity_poly.pdbx_strand_id
1 'polypeptide(L)'
;MVIGRKLLISDVKVPKEATVKIQPFVLTQHPNLAVIVALIIASWAETEARLDSIFLALTKDEARLAQFKELKGWDRRVEYMSAALKDTAGERAAATVRAVLNVVSKAAKKRNEVAHGLWAICEGEPSQLALFTSDAYTHATRSAIEAEAVGSARMNSPHEIFFSKARIVNEIHLQKAWEECEESRNLLHSFWTDELPEIVKVNRHIPAAKAIEHIEVAERIKNAERDIRRREKEDAKKQRADRSVD
;
A
#
# COMPACT_ATOMS: atom_id res chain seq x y z
N MET A 1 -4.70 -10.16 17.47
CA MET A 1 -4.58 -10.12 15.99
C MET A 1 -5.88 -9.54 15.45
N VAL A 2 -5.91 -8.24 15.16
CA VAL A 2 -7.09 -7.64 14.52
C VAL A 2 -7.09 -8.18 13.10
N ILE A 3 -8.14 -8.93 12.72
CA ILE A 3 -8.37 -9.30 11.32
C ILE A 3 -8.55 -7.96 10.60
N GLY A 4 -7.46 -7.45 10.02
CA GLY A 4 -7.46 -6.15 9.36
C GLY A 4 -8.47 -6.23 8.24
N ARG A 5 -9.57 -5.45 8.34
CA ARG A 5 -10.50 -5.30 7.23
C ARG A 5 -9.67 -4.99 5.99
N LYS A 6 -9.85 -5.79 4.94
CA LYS A 6 -9.19 -5.54 3.65
C LYS A 6 -9.54 -4.11 3.24
N LEU A 7 -8.52 -3.27 3.05
CA LEU A 7 -8.68 -1.90 2.60
C LEU A 7 -9.03 -1.95 1.12
N LEU A 8 -10.32 -2.03 0.83
CA LEU A 8 -10.87 -2.01 -0.52
C LEU A 8 -11.14 -0.57 -0.93
N ILE A 9 -11.14 -0.30 -2.24
CA ILE A 9 -11.60 1.01 -2.75
C ILE A 9 -13.10 1.22 -2.51
N SER A 10 -13.89 0.15 -2.57
CA SER A 10 -15.32 0.15 -2.22
C SER A 10 -15.72 -1.17 -1.57
N ASP A 11 -16.69 -1.11 -0.66
CA ASP A 11 -17.37 -2.25 -0.06
C ASP A 11 -18.66 -2.64 -0.82
N VAL A 12 -19.11 -1.81 -1.76
CA VAL A 12 -20.28 -2.07 -2.60
C VAL A 12 -19.96 -3.16 -3.62
N LYS A 13 -20.67 -4.29 -3.55
CA LYS A 13 -20.52 -5.39 -4.49
C LYS A 13 -21.33 -5.13 -5.76
N VAL A 14 -20.82 -5.61 -6.89
CA VAL A 14 -21.61 -5.69 -8.12
C VAL A 14 -22.77 -6.68 -7.91
N PRO A 15 -24.02 -6.33 -8.22
CA PRO A 15 -25.16 -7.25 -8.14
C PRO A 15 -24.89 -8.52 -8.96
N LYS A 16 -25.38 -9.68 -8.50
CA LYS A 16 -25.11 -10.97 -9.18
C LYS A 16 -25.79 -11.05 -10.55
N GLU A 17 -26.85 -10.29 -10.73
CA GLU A 17 -27.69 -10.19 -11.91
C GLU A 17 -27.28 -9.05 -12.85
N ALA A 18 -26.28 -8.24 -12.48
CA ALA A 18 -25.84 -7.13 -13.29
C ALA A 18 -25.12 -7.60 -14.57
N THR A 19 -25.48 -7.03 -15.71
CA THR A 19 -24.73 -7.20 -16.95
C THR A 19 -23.47 -6.32 -16.91
N VAL A 20 -22.30 -6.94 -16.98
CA VAL A 20 -21.00 -6.25 -16.98
C VAL A 20 -20.28 -6.40 -18.31
N LYS A 21 -19.71 -5.31 -18.82
CA LYS A 21 -18.93 -5.29 -20.05
C LYS A 21 -17.49 -4.88 -19.76
N ILE A 22 -16.58 -5.86 -19.81
CA ILE A 22 -15.13 -5.62 -19.68
C ILE A 22 -14.57 -5.30 -21.05
N GLN A 23 -13.96 -4.12 -21.18
CA GLN A 23 -13.34 -3.66 -22.43
C GLN A 23 -12.15 -2.74 -22.14
N PRO A 24 -11.13 -2.68 -23.02
CA PRO A 24 -9.94 -1.87 -22.76
C PRO A 24 -10.22 -0.37 -22.67
N PHE A 25 -11.31 0.09 -23.30
CA PHE A 25 -11.70 1.50 -23.40
C PHE A 25 -12.89 1.86 -22.49
N VAL A 26 -13.06 1.15 -21.36
CA VAL A 26 -14.08 1.52 -20.36
C VAL A 26 -13.87 2.94 -19.85
N LEU A 27 -12.63 3.29 -19.47
CA LEU A 27 -12.34 4.61 -18.89
C LEU A 27 -12.56 5.76 -19.88
N THR A 28 -12.44 5.54 -21.20
CA THR A 28 -12.69 6.62 -22.19
C THR A 28 -14.17 7.00 -22.26
N GLN A 29 -15.08 6.12 -21.81
CA GLN A 29 -16.51 6.41 -21.72
C GLN A 29 -16.88 7.16 -20.42
N HIS A 30 -15.96 7.23 -19.46
CA HIS A 30 -16.15 7.93 -18.18
C HIS A 30 -14.95 8.87 -17.91
N PRO A 31 -14.77 9.93 -18.71
CA PRO A 31 -13.58 10.77 -18.67
C PRO A 31 -13.30 11.37 -17.29
N ASN A 32 -14.33 11.78 -16.55
CA ASN A 32 -14.16 12.32 -15.19
C ASN A 32 -13.55 11.28 -14.23
N LEU A 33 -14.01 10.03 -14.28
CA LEU A 33 -13.46 8.95 -13.45
C LEU A 33 -12.03 8.59 -13.91
N ALA A 34 -11.78 8.61 -15.22
CA ALA A 34 -10.46 8.33 -15.79
C ALA A 34 -9.40 9.33 -15.31
N VAL A 35 -9.75 10.62 -15.19
CA VAL A 35 -8.86 11.65 -14.65
C VAL A 35 -8.45 11.30 -13.22
N ILE A 36 -9.40 10.93 -12.35
CA ILE A 36 -9.07 10.60 -10.95
C ILE A 36 -8.22 9.32 -10.88
N VAL A 37 -8.51 8.31 -11.71
CA VAL A 37 -7.67 7.10 -11.82
C VAL A 37 -6.23 7.47 -12.21
N ALA A 38 -6.05 8.36 -13.20
CA ALA A 38 -4.72 8.82 -13.61
C ALA A 38 -3.99 9.57 -12.50
N LEU A 39 -4.70 10.43 -11.74
CA LEU A 39 -4.13 11.13 -10.58
C LEU A 39 -3.66 10.16 -9.50
N ILE A 40 -4.44 9.12 -9.16
CA ILE A 40 -4.04 8.07 -8.20
C ILE A 40 -2.74 7.39 -8.66
N ILE A 41 -2.65 7.02 -9.94
CA ILE A 41 -1.47 6.36 -10.50
C ILE A 41 -0.24 7.28 -10.45
N ALA A 42 -0.41 8.54 -10.85
CA ALA A 42 0.65 9.54 -10.87
C ALA A 42 1.17 9.86 -9.45
N SER A 43 0.28 10.15 -8.50
CA SER A 43 0.65 10.42 -7.09
C SER A 43 1.39 9.24 -6.46
N TRP A 44 1.02 8.01 -6.83
CA TRP A 44 1.74 6.82 -6.35
C TRP A 44 3.12 6.64 -6.97
N ALA A 45 3.26 6.86 -8.28
CA ALA A 45 4.58 6.83 -8.93
C ALA A 45 5.54 7.84 -8.27
N GLU A 46 5.03 9.02 -7.91
CA GLU A 46 5.78 10.04 -7.16
C GLU A 46 6.15 9.58 -5.74
N THR A 47 5.24 8.87 -5.07
CA THR A 47 5.46 8.25 -3.75
C THR A 47 6.56 7.19 -3.81
N GLU A 48 6.58 6.36 -4.85
CA GLU A 48 7.63 5.35 -5.06
C GLU A 48 8.99 5.98 -5.33
N ALA A 49 9.07 7.02 -6.16
CA ALA A 49 10.31 7.75 -6.41
C ALA A 49 10.87 8.42 -5.14
N ARG A 50 9.98 8.97 -4.28
CA ARG A 50 10.38 9.50 -2.98
C ARG A 50 10.87 8.41 -2.04
N LEU A 51 10.25 7.24 -2.04
CA LEU A 51 10.67 6.12 -1.20
C LEU A 51 12.11 5.70 -1.53
N ASP A 52 12.46 5.60 -2.80
CA ASP A 52 13.83 5.32 -3.25
C ASP A 52 14.82 6.40 -2.76
N SER A 53 14.40 7.67 -2.82
CA SER A 53 15.22 8.80 -2.38
C SER A 53 15.43 8.80 -0.85
N ILE A 54 14.39 8.48 -0.08
CA ILE A 54 14.48 8.30 1.38
C ILE A 54 15.41 7.13 1.70
N PHE A 55 15.27 6.00 1.00
CA PHE A 55 16.12 4.83 1.22
C PHE A 55 17.60 5.20 1.06
N LEU A 56 17.93 5.87 -0.05
CA LEU A 56 19.29 6.30 -0.33
C LEU A 56 19.80 7.30 0.71
N ALA A 57 18.99 8.30 1.08
CA ALA A 57 19.39 9.32 2.06
C ALA A 57 19.74 8.70 3.43
N LEU A 58 18.94 7.73 3.88
CA LEU A 58 19.12 7.10 5.19
C LEU A 58 20.22 6.03 5.22
N THR A 59 20.37 5.25 4.15
CA THR A 59 21.35 4.14 4.11
C THR A 59 22.70 4.56 3.54
N LYS A 60 22.72 5.58 2.68
CA LYS A 60 23.89 6.05 1.93
C LYS A 60 24.58 4.93 1.12
N ASP A 61 23.77 3.99 0.61
CA ASP A 61 24.25 2.77 -0.06
C ASP A 61 23.49 2.52 -1.38
N GLU A 62 24.15 2.86 -2.50
CA GLU A 62 23.63 2.66 -3.86
C GLU A 62 23.46 1.19 -4.24
N ALA A 63 24.31 0.29 -3.73
CA ALA A 63 24.19 -1.13 -4.01
C ALA A 63 22.94 -1.73 -3.34
N ARG A 64 22.66 -1.32 -2.10
CA ARG A 64 21.39 -1.66 -1.42
C ARG A 64 20.19 -1.00 -2.10
N LEU A 65 20.31 0.22 -2.61
CA LEU A 65 19.24 0.85 -3.38
C LEU A 65 18.90 0.04 -4.63
N ALA A 66 19.89 -0.48 -5.35
CA ALA A 66 19.66 -1.34 -6.51
C ALA A 66 18.85 -2.59 -6.12
N GLN A 67 19.24 -3.27 -5.03
CA GLN A 67 18.50 -4.42 -4.50
C GLN A 67 17.08 -4.04 -4.08
N PHE A 68 16.90 -2.88 -3.43
CA PHE A 68 15.61 -2.36 -3.00
C PHE A 68 14.65 -2.15 -4.18
N LYS A 69 15.15 -1.60 -5.30
CA LYS A 69 14.37 -1.36 -6.52
C LYS A 69 13.84 -2.64 -7.16
N GLU A 70 14.61 -3.73 -7.10
CA GLU A 70 14.21 -5.06 -7.60
C GLU A 70 13.09 -5.72 -6.79
N LEU A 71 12.85 -5.26 -5.55
CA LEU A 71 11.78 -5.80 -4.72
C LEU A 71 10.41 -5.41 -5.25
N LYS A 72 9.61 -6.42 -5.59
CA LYS A 72 8.19 -6.26 -5.94
C LYS A 72 7.32 -6.27 -4.69
N GLY A 73 6.43 -5.29 -4.59
CA GLY A 73 5.43 -5.18 -3.53
C GLY A 73 5.87 -4.34 -2.33
N TRP A 74 4.90 -3.63 -1.76
CA TRP A 74 5.12 -2.67 -0.67
C TRP A 74 5.70 -3.33 0.58
N ASP A 75 5.10 -4.42 1.06
CA ASP A 75 5.48 -5.05 2.33
C ASP A 75 6.95 -5.52 2.33
N ARG A 76 7.41 -6.12 1.22
CA ARG A 76 8.81 -6.55 1.06
C ARG A 76 9.78 -5.37 1.10
N ARG A 77 9.41 -4.24 0.48
CA ARG A 77 10.20 -3.00 0.53
C ARG A 77 10.26 -2.45 1.95
N VAL A 78 9.14 -2.39 2.67
CA VAL A 78 9.10 -1.93 4.07
C VAL A 78 9.99 -2.78 4.97
N GLU A 79 9.92 -4.11 4.83
CA GLU A 79 10.74 -5.05 5.60
C GLU A 79 12.23 -4.86 5.32
N TYR A 80 12.62 -4.81 4.05
CA TYR A 80 14.01 -4.61 3.63
C TYR A 80 14.56 -3.28 4.13
N MET A 81 13.81 -2.19 3.96
CA MET A 81 14.20 -0.86 4.46
C MET A 81 14.35 -0.85 5.98
N SER A 82 13.40 -1.46 6.70
CA SER A 82 13.49 -1.55 8.17
C SER A 82 14.73 -2.32 8.62
N ALA A 83 15.06 -3.43 7.95
CA ALA A 83 16.23 -4.24 8.27
C ALA A 83 17.53 -3.46 7.98
N ALA A 84 17.64 -2.89 6.79
CA ALA A 84 18.80 -2.09 6.40
C ALA A 84 19.06 -0.92 7.36
N LEU A 85 18.01 -0.25 7.83
CA LEU A 85 18.12 0.85 8.78
C LEU A 85 18.41 0.40 10.21
N LYS A 86 17.91 -0.77 10.60
CA LYS A 86 18.23 -1.33 11.92
C LYS A 86 19.73 -1.56 12.05
N ASP A 87 20.37 -2.03 10.97
CA ASP A 87 21.80 -2.30 10.94
C ASP A 87 22.64 -1.02 10.94
N THR A 88 22.20 0.04 10.27
CA THR A 88 23.00 1.27 10.09
C THR A 88 22.71 2.37 11.12
N ALA A 89 21.44 2.51 11.54
CA ALA A 89 20.95 3.61 12.38
C ALA A 89 20.26 3.13 13.68
N GLY A 90 20.18 1.81 13.89
CA GLY A 90 19.64 1.21 15.10
C GLY A 90 18.11 1.03 15.09
N GLU A 91 17.61 0.37 16.12
CA GLU A 91 16.22 -0.09 16.18
C GLU A 91 15.19 1.06 16.21
N ARG A 92 15.54 2.21 16.82
CA ARG A 92 14.64 3.37 16.88
C ARG A 92 14.41 4.00 15.51
N ALA A 93 15.46 4.18 14.70
CA ALA A 93 15.34 4.72 13.35
C ALA A 93 14.51 3.79 12.45
N ALA A 94 14.77 2.48 12.53
CA ALA A 94 13.97 1.47 11.83
C ALA A 94 12.49 1.50 12.25
N ALA A 95 12.21 1.69 13.55
CA ALA A 95 10.85 1.79 14.05
C ALA A 95 10.12 3.05 13.54
N THR A 96 10.80 4.21 13.50
CA THR A 96 10.25 5.46 12.95
C THR A 96 9.88 5.32 11.48
N VAL A 97 10.79 4.81 10.65
CA VAL A 97 10.51 4.60 9.22
C VAL A 97 9.37 3.61 9.01
N ARG A 98 9.38 2.49 9.74
CA ARG A 98 8.28 1.52 9.68
C ARG A 98 6.94 2.13 10.08
N ALA A 99 6.92 3.03 11.07
CA ALA A 99 5.70 3.72 11.47
C ALA A 99 5.12 4.58 10.33
N VAL A 100 5.97 5.37 9.66
CA VAL A 100 5.60 6.17 8.49
C VAL A 100 5.08 5.28 7.34
N LEU A 101 5.84 4.25 6.97
CA LEU A 101 5.48 3.38 5.84
C LEU A 101 4.22 2.55 6.09
N ASN A 102 3.89 2.26 7.35
CA ASN A 102 2.64 1.59 7.71
C ASN A 102 1.42 2.48 7.44
N VAL A 103 1.53 3.80 7.63
CA VAL A 103 0.43 4.73 7.29
C VAL A 103 0.26 4.77 5.77
N VAL A 104 1.37 4.91 5.03
CA VAL A 104 1.39 4.93 3.56
C VAL A 104 0.87 3.61 2.94
N SER A 105 1.04 2.48 3.62
CA SER A 105 0.59 1.16 3.15
C SER A 105 -0.93 1.09 2.88
N LYS A 106 -1.72 1.97 3.50
CA LYS A 106 -3.17 2.03 3.29
C LYS A 106 -3.50 2.42 1.84
N ALA A 107 -2.86 3.49 1.35
CA ALA A 107 -3.01 3.97 -0.02
C ALA A 107 -2.44 2.96 -1.03
N ALA A 108 -1.33 2.29 -0.70
CA ALA A 108 -0.70 1.27 -1.55
C ALA A 108 -1.67 0.19 -2.01
N LYS A 109 -2.49 -0.33 -1.08
CA LYS A 109 -3.45 -1.41 -1.35
C LYS A 109 -4.57 -0.96 -2.29
N LYS A 110 -5.15 0.22 -2.06
CA LYS A 110 -6.22 0.77 -2.91
C LYS A 110 -5.70 1.13 -4.30
N ARG A 111 -4.52 1.76 -4.38
CA ARG A 111 -3.88 2.03 -5.67
C ARG A 111 -3.64 0.75 -6.45
N ASN A 112 -3.20 -0.33 -5.81
CA ASN A 112 -3.00 -1.60 -6.49
C ASN A 112 -4.31 -2.13 -7.13
N GLU A 113 -5.45 -1.98 -6.46
CA GLU A 113 -6.76 -2.31 -7.05
C GLU A 113 -7.08 -1.42 -8.25
N VAL A 114 -6.84 -0.10 -8.15
CA VAL A 114 -7.12 0.86 -9.23
C VAL A 114 -6.24 0.65 -10.46
N ALA A 115 -4.93 0.49 -10.26
CA ALA A 115 -3.93 0.45 -11.33
C ALA A 115 -3.88 -0.90 -12.05
N HIS A 116 -4.21 -2.00 -11.35
CA HIS A 116 -4.08 -3.36 -11.90
C HIS A 116 -5.42 -4.08 -12.02
N GLY A 117 -6.51 -3.53 -11.47
CA GLY A 117 -7.83 -4.11 -11.60
C GLY A 117 -8.37 -4.03 -13.02
N LEU A 118 -9.38 -4.86 -13.28
CA LEU A 118 -10.08 -4.88 -14.56
C LEU A 118 -11.31 -3.99 -14.45
N TRP A 119 -11.33 -2.94 -15.25
CA TRP A 119 -12.47 -2.01 -15.32
C TRP A 119 -13.54 -2.55 -16.26
N ALA A 120 -14.80 -2.44 -15.85
CA ALA A 120 -15.97 -2.84 -16.61
C ALA A 120 -17.08 -1.80 -16.48
N ILE A 121 -17.96 -1.73 -17.48
CA ILE A 121 -19.21 -0.98 -17.39
C ILE A 121 -20.27 -1.90 -16.76
N CYS A 122 -21.03 -1.37 -15.81
CA CYS A 122 -22.24 -2.01 -15.31
C CYS A 122 -23.44 -1.44 -16.07
N GLU A 123 -24.12 -2.27 -16.86
CA GLU A 123 -25.32 -1.81 -17.58
C GLU A 123 -26.40 -1.38 -16.58
N GLY A 124 -27.04 -0.25 -16.86
CA GLY A 124 -28.03 0.35 -15.95
C GLY A 124 -27.46 1.37 -14.96
N GLU A 125 -26.14 1.41 -14.76
CA GLU A 125 -25.47 2.32 -13.82
C GLU A 125 -24.40 3.17 -14.53
N PRO A 126 -24.77 4.11 -15.42
CA PRO A 126 -23.84 4.84 -16.29
C PRO A 126 -22.90 5.82 -15.55
N SER A 127 -23.13 6.08 -14.26
CA SER A 127 -22.25 6.89 -13.42
C SER A 127 -21.24 6.06 -12.62
N GLN A 128 -21.24 4.73 -12.79
CA GLN A 128 -20.45 3.81 -11.99
C GLN A 128 -19.64 2.86 -12.88
N LEU A 129 -18.54 2.38 -12.32
CA LEU A 129 -17.70 1.35 -12.92
C LEU A 129 -17.70 0.11 -12.03
N ALA A 130 -17.63 -1.07 -12.65
CA ALA A 130 -17.28 -2.28 -11.93
C ALA A 130 -15.75 -2.47 -11.99
N LEU A 131 -15.14 -2.67 -10.83
CA LEU A 131 -13.73 -2.99 -10.68
C LEU A 131 -13.58 -4.43 -10.22
N PHE A 132 -12.91 -5.25 -11.01
CA PHE A 132 -12.55 -6.61 -10.65
C PHE A 132 -11.07 -6.66 -10.25
N THR A 133 -10.73 -7.59 -9.36
CA THR A 133 -9.34 -7.82 -8.97
C THR A 133 -8.52 -8.32 -10.16
N SER A 134 -7.24 -7.97 -10.20
CA SER A 134 -6.31 -8.37 -11.27
C SER A 134 -6.20 -9.90 -11.43
N ASP A 135 -6.47 -10.65 -10.36
CA ASP A 135 -6.44 -12.11 -10.34
C ASP A 135 -7.72 -12.77 -10.92
N ALA A 136 -8.73 -11.98 -11.30
CA ALA A 136 -10.04 -12.50 -11.69
C ALA A 136 -9.96 -13.41 -12.94
N TYR A 137 -9.17 -13.03 -13.96
CA TYR A 137 -8.92 -13.89 -15.12
C TYR A 137 -8.15 -15.15 -14.75
N THR A 138 -7.07 -15.02 -13.99
CA THR A 138 -6.26 -16.17 -13.54
C THR A 138 -7.11 -17.19 -12.77
N HIS A 139 -8.02 -16.72 -11.92
CA HIS A 139 -8.98 -17.58 -11.23
C HIS A 139 -9.96 -18.25 -12.18
N ALA A 140 -10.58 -17.49 -13.09
CA ALA A 140 -11.52 -18.04 -14.06
C ALA A 140 -10.86 -19.12 -14.95
N THR A 141 -9.65 -18.83 -15.47
CA THR A 141 -8.87 -19.79 -16.26
C THR A 141 -8.51 -21.04 -15.46
N ARG A 142 -8.10 -20.89 -14.19
CA ARG A 142 -7.82 -22.04 -13.33
C ARG A 142 -9.05 -22.91 -13.12
N SER A 143 -10.20 -22.31 -12.82
CA SER A 143 -11.46 -23.04 -12.64
C SER A 143 -11.92 -23.75 -13.92
N ALA A 144 -11.62 -23.19 -15.10
CA ALA A 144 -11.87 -23.85 -16.39
C ALA A 144 -11.00 -25.10 -16.55
N ILE A 145 -9.69 -24.99 -16.31
CA ILE A 145 -8.74 -26.11 -16.37
C ILE A 145 -9.12 -27.22 -15.39
N GLU A 146 -9.51 -26.86 -14.16
CA GLU A 146 -9.94 -27.83 -13.14
C GLU A 146 -11.23 -28.56 -13.54
N ALA A 147 -12.19 -27.86 -14.15
CA ALA A 147 -13.43 -28.46 -14.64
C ALA A 147 -13.17 -29.44 -15.80
N GLU A 148 -12.29 -29.07 -16.72
CA GLU A 148 -11.85 -29.92 -17.83
C GLU A 148 -11.18 -31.20 -17.32
N ALA A 149 -10.28 -31.09 -16.33
CA ALA A 149 -9.54 -32.23 -15.77
C ALA A 149 -10.44 -33.31 -15.14
N VAL A 150 -11.62 -32.93 -14.64
CA VAL A 150 -12.61 -33.87 -14.05
C VAL A 150 -13.72 -34.27 -15.03
N GLY A 151 -13.60 -33.91 -16.32
CA GLY A 151 -14.61 -34.18 -17.35
C GLY A 151 -15.93 -33.45 -17.12
N SER A 152 -15.93 -32.35 -16.35
CA SER A 152 -17.14 -31.57 -16.10
C SER A 152 -17.35 -30.55 -17.22
N ALA A 153 -18.53 -30.60 -17.84
CA ALA A 153 -18.98 -29.56 -18.78
C ALA A 153 -19.35 -28.24 -18.07
N ARG A 154 -19.32 -28.21 -16.73
CA ARG A 154 -19.64 -27.05 -15.91
C ARG A 154 -18.46 -26.70 -15.01
N MET A 155 -17.98 -25.48 -15.11
CA MET A 155 -17.16 -24.91 -14.06
C MET A 155 -18.01 -24.75 -12.80
N ASN A 156 -17.45 -25.04 -11.62
CA ASN A 156 -18.09 -24.72 -10.35
C ASN A 156 -18.16 -23.19 -10.18
N SER A 157 -19.26 -22.61 -10.67
CA SER A 157 -19.67 -21.20 -10.60
C SER A 157 -18.55 -20.14 -10.74
N PRO A 158 -17.90 -20.02 -11.91
CA PRO A 158 -16.98 -18.93 -12.20
C PRO A 158 -17.64 -17.59 -11.98
N HIS A 159 -18.94 -17.49 -12.28
CA HIS A 159 -19.71 -16.27 -12.12
C HIS A 159 -19.73 -15.79 -10.67
N GLU A 160 -19.99 -16.68 -9.70
CA GLU A 160 -20.00 -16.27 -8.29
C GLU A 160 -18.61 -15.94 -7.79
N ILE A 161 -17.58 -16.70 -8.17
CA ILE A 161 -16.20 -16.42 -7.77
C ILE A 161 -15.74 -15.08 -8.37
N PHE A 162 -16.03 -14.84 -9.65
CA PHE A 162 -15.68 -13.63 -10.38
C PHE A 162 -16.36 -12.39 -9.80
N PHE A 163 -17.67 -12.46 -9.56
CA PHE A 163 -18.44 -11.35 -8.97
C PHE A 163 -18.21 -11.18 -7.46
N SER A 164 -17.77 -12.21 -6.73
CA SER A 164 -17.49 -12.11 -5.29
C SER A 164 -16.42 -11.06 -4.96
N LYS A 165 -15.48 -10.84 -5.90
CA LYS A 165 -14.40 -9.87 -5.80
C LYS A 165 -14.68 -8.56 -6.55
N ALA A 166 -15.74 -8.51 -7.35
CA ALA A 166 -16.13 -7.32 -8.09
C ALA A 166 -16.71 -6.24 -7.17
N ARG A 167 -16.36 -4.98 -7.41
CA ARG A 167 -16.85 -3.82 -6.64
C ARG A 167 -17.41 -2.76 -7.55
N ILE A 168 -18.42 -2.06 -7.07
CA ILE A 168 -18.92 -0.84 -7.70
C ILE A 168 -18.05 0.32 -7.23
N VAL A 169 -17.51 1.07 -8.18
CA VAL A 169 -16.63 2.22 -7.95
C VAL A 169 -17.26 3.43 -8.64
N ASN A 170 -17.31 4.54 -7.91
CA ASN A 170 -17.86 5.81 -8.39
C ASN A 170 -16.87 6.94 -8.05
N GLU A 171 -17.24 8.18 -8.36
CA GLU A 171 -16.42 9.36 -8.11
C GLU A 171 -16.01 9.50 -6.65
N ILE A 172 -16.94 9.31 -5.69
CA ILE A 172 -16.68 9.43 -4.26
C ILE A 172 -15.60 8.42 -3.80
N HIS A 173 -15.72 7.17 -4.27
CA HIS A 173 -14.73 6.14 -3.94
C HIS A 173 -13.33 6.48 -4.48
N LEU A 174 -13.25 6.97 -5.72
CA LEU A 174 -11.99 7.36 -6.36
C LEU A 174 -11.38 8.60 -5.71
N GLN A 175 -12.20 9.62 -5.43
CA GLN A 175 -11.77 10.85 -4.78
C GLN A 175 -11.15 10.56 -3.42
N LYS A 176 -11.81 9.72 -2.60
CA LYS A 176 -11.26 9.28 -1.32
C LYS A 176 -9.95 8.51 -1.47
N ALA A 177 -9.83 7.63 -2.45
CA ALA A 177 -8.60 6.90 -2.70
C ALA A 177 -7.46 7.83 -3.15
N TRP A 178 -7.77 8.87 -3.92
CA TRP A 178 -6.82 9.91 -4.31
C TRP A 178 -6.37 10.76 -3.13
N GLU A 179 -7.29 11.20 -2.26
CA GLU A 179 -6.98 11.93 -1.03
C GLU A 179 -6.03 11.14 -0.12
N GLU A 180 -6.25 9.83 0.05
CA GLU A 180 -5.35 8.97 0.81
C GLU A 180 -3.96 8.82 0.15
N CYS A 181 -3.88 8.87 -1.19
CA CYS A 181 -2.61 8.91 -1.91
C CYS A 181 -1.90 10.26 -1.70
N GLU A 182 -2.62 11.38 -1.74
CA GLU A 182 -2.07 12.71 -1.49
C GLU A 182 -1.59 12.85 -0.04
N GLU A 183 -2.35 12.35 0.94
CA GLU A 183 -1.94 12.29 2.34
C GLU A 183 -0.65 11.49 2.50
N SER A 184 -0.59 10.29 1.90
CA SER A 184 0.60 9.43 1.92
C SER A 184 1.81 10.11 1.27
N ARG A 185 1.59 10.79 0.14
CA ARG A 185 2.61 11.54 -0.58
C ARG A 185 3.14 12.69 0.26
N ASN A 186 2.26 13.47 0.87
CA ASN A 186 2.63 14.60 1.73
C ASN A 186 3.38 14.11 2.98
N LEU A 187 2.94 13.00 3.58
CA LEU A 187 3.60 12.38 4.72
C LEU A 187 5.03 11.94 4.37
N LEU A 188 5.22 11.23 3.26
CA LEU A 188 6.56 10.86 2.78
C LEU A 188 7.38 12.09 2.39
N HIS A 189 6.75 13.10 1.79
CA HIS A 189 7.44 14.33 1.44
C HIS A 189 7.99 14.99 2.69
N SER A 190 7.17 15.22 3.73
CA SER A 190 7.61 15.75 5.03
C SER A 190 8.71 14.91 5.66
N PHE A 191 8.59 13.58 5.61
CA PHE A 191 9.62 12.68 6.15
C PHE A 191 10.95 12.80 5.39
N TRP A 192 10.91 12.69 4.06
CA TRP A 192 12.08 12.86 3.19
C TRP A 192 12.78 14.20 3.43
N THR A 193 11.95 15.23 3.54
CA THR A 193 12.32 16.59 3.89
C THR A 193 13.13 16.66 5.19
N ASP A 194 12.71 15.96 6.23
CA ASP A 194 13.40 15.98 7.53
C ASP A 194 14.74 15.25 7.49
N GLU A 195 14.84 14.21 6.67
CA GLU A 195 16.02 13.34 6.54
C GLU A 195 17.07 13.83 5.53
N LEU A 196 16.73 14.79 4.67
CA LEU A 196 17.66 15.32 3.67
C LEU A 196 18.79 16.16 4.29
N PRO A 197 20.01 16.12 3.70
CA PRO A 197 21.08 17.06 4.04
C PRO A 197 20.66 18.52 3.78
N GLU A 198 21.15 19.45 4.61
CA GLU A 198 20.84 20.90 4.50
C GLU A 198 21.13 21.48 3.12
N ILE A 199 22.18 21.01 2.44
CA ILE A 199 22.55 21.48 1.09
C ILE A 199 21.48 21.19 0.03
N VAL A 200 20.59 20.21 0.28
CA VAL A 200 19.49 19.84 -0.61
C VAL A 200 18.19 20.60 -0.26
N LYS A 201 18.11 21.25 0.91
CA LYS A 201 16.94 22.01 1.36
C LYS A 201 16.86 23.39 0.70
N VAL A 202 16.96 23.44 -0.63
CA VAL A 202 16.82 24.67 -1.41
C VAL A 202 15.33 25.00 -1.53
N ASN A 203 14.92 26.18 -1.05
CA ASN A 203 13.56 26.74 -1.15
C ASN A 203 12.44 26.10 -0.30
N ARG A 204 12.55 26.14 1.04
CA ARG A 204 11.35 25.98 1.90
C ARG A 204 10.78 27.33 2.33
N HIS A 205 9.62 27.67 1.79
CA HIS A 205 8.78 28.75 2.31
C HIS A 205 7.43 28.26 2.86
N ILE A 206 7.19 26.95 2.88
CA ILE A 206 6.00 26.39 3.52
C ILE A 206 6.46 25.44 4.63
N PRO A 207 6.26 25.80 5.91
CA PRO A 207 6.41 24.86 7.01
C PRO A 207 5.41 23.71 6.79
N ALA A 208 5.91 22.55 6.37
CA ALA A 208 5.12 21.33 6.42
C ALA A 208 5.18 20.77 7.85
N ALA A 209 4.07 20.27 8.36
CA ALA A 209 4.06 19.52 9.62
C ALA A 209 5.03 18.33 9.49
N LYS A 210 5.77 18.04 10.56
CA LYS A 210 6.74 16.94 10.52
C LYS A 210 6.01 15.62 10.41
N ALA A 211 6.57 14.66 9.69
CA ALA A 211 5.93 13.35 9.54
C ALA A 211 5.70 12.65 10.90
N ILE A 212 6.59 12.88 11.86
CA ILE A 212 6.50 12.35 13.22
C ILE A 212 5.35 12.97 14.04
N GLU A 213 4.82 14.12 13.64
CA GLU A 213 3.69 14.80 14.29
C GLU A 213 2.34 14.26 13.80
N HIS A 214 2.33 13.48 12.72
CA HIS A 214 1.13 12.80 12.25
C HIS A 214 0.61 11.84 13.31
N ILE A 215 -0.66 11.96 13.71
CA ILE A 215 -1.23 11.27 14.88
C ILE A 215 -0.98 9.75 14.85
N GLU A 216 -1.26 9.09 13.72
CA GLU A 216 -1.04 7.64 13.60
C GLU A 216 0.44 7.25 13.62
N VAL A 217 1.34 8.11 13.13
CA VAL A 217 2.78 7.87 13.13
C VAL A 217 3.31 8.01 14.56
N ALA A 218 2.93 9.09 15.24
CA ALA A 218 3.30 9.36 16.63
C ALA A 218 2.87 8.22 17.57
N GLU A 219 1.64 7.74 17.43
CA GLU A 219 1.14 6.60 18.21
C GLU A 219 1.94 5.32 17.97
N ARG A 220 2.27 5.03 16.70
CA ARG A 220 3.09 3.87 16.32
C ARG A 220 4.50 3.95 16.87
N ILE A 221 5.14 5.12 16.78
CA ILE A 221 6.47 5.37 17.36
C ILE A 221 6.42 5.14 18.88
N LYS A 222 5.47 5.77 19.58
CA LYS A 222 5.31 5.63 21.04
C LYS A 222 5.12 4.16 21.47
N ASN A 223 4.35 3.39 20.71
CA ASN A 223 4.15 1.96 20.99
C ASN A 223 5.46 1.18 20.76
N ALA A 224 6.17 1.43 19.65
CA ALA A 224 7.44 0.78 19.37
C ALA A 224 8.51 1.11 20.42
N GLU A 225 8.60 2.37 20.87
CA GLU A 225 9.52 2.78 21.92
C GLU A 225 9.24 2.08 23.26
N ARG A 226 7.96 1.90 23.60
CA ARG A 226 7.57 1.14 24.81
C ARG A 226 8.04 -0.31 24.72
N ASP A 227 7.88 -0.94 23.57
CA ASP A 227 8.31 -2.32 23.34
C ASP A 227 9.84 -2.47 23.34
N ILE A 228 10.58 -1.49 22.79
CA ILE A 228 12.06 -1.45 22.87
C ILE A 228 12.50 -1.35 24.33
N ARG A 229 11.97 -0.38 25.10
CA ARG A 229 12.32 -0.22 26.53
C ARG A 229 11.98 -1.44 27.38
N ARG A 230 10.88 -2.14 27.05
CA ARG A 230 10.52 -3.39 27.74
C ARG A 230 11.59 -4.46 27.50
N ARG A 231 11.99 -4.68 26.23
CA ARG A 231 13.03 -5.66 25.88
C ARG A 231 14.39 -5.32 26.51
N GLU A 232 14.81 -4.05 26.45
CA GLU A 232 16.04 -3.58 27.10
C GLU A 232 16.04 -3.88 28.62
N LYS A 233 14.90 -3.71 29.30
CA LYS A 233 14.76 -4.05 30.74
C LYS A 233 14.81 -5.55 30.99
N GLU A 234 14.16 -6.35 30.14
CA GLU A 234 14.18 -7.81 30.24
C GLU A 234 15.59 -8.38 30.03
N ASP A 235 16.31 -7.87 29.03
CA ASP A 235 17.68 -8.27 28.74
C ASP A 235 18.64 -7.85 29.86
N ALA A 236 18.48 -6.64 30.40
CA ALA A 236 19.25 -6.18 31.56
C ALA A 236 18.98 -7.04 32.81
N LYS A 237 17.74 -7.52 32.99
CA LYS A 237 17.38 -8.43 34.09
C LYS A 237 18.05 -9.79 33.93
N LYS A 238 18.05 -10.36 32.70
CA LYS A 238 18.70 -11.63 32.40
C LYS A 238 20.21 -11.56 32.64
N GLN A 239 20.87 -10.52 32.11
CA GLN A 239 22.31 -10.31 32.31
C GLN A 239 22.72 -10.17 33.79
N ARG A 240 21.84 -9.59 34.64
CA ARG A 240 22.08 -9.52 36.09
C ARG A 240 21.90 -10.87 36.78
N ALA A 241 20.93 -11.67 36.35
CA ALA A 241 20.71 -13.00 36.89
C ALA A 241 21.91 -13.91 36.56
N ASP A 242 22.40 -13.87 35.33
CA ASP A 242 23.54 -14.68 34.88
C ASP A 242 24.83 -14.35 35.67
N ARG A 243 25.06 -13.09 36.06
CA ARG A 243 26.21 -12.67 36.88
C ARG A 243 26.11 -13.02 38.36
N SER A 244 24.95 -13.44 38.84
CA SER A 244 24.73 -13.76 40.27
C SER A 244 24.92 -15.24 40.60
N VAL A 245 25.19 -16.06 39.57
CA VAL A 245 25.37 -17.52 39.68
C VAL A 245 26.86 -17.91 39.73
N ASP A 246 27.76 -16.96 39.47
CA ASP A 246 29.22 -17.09 39.59
C ASP A 246 29.73 -16.52 40.93
#